data_AF-A0A4U2DWS0-F1
#
_entry.id   AF-A0A4U2DWS0-F1
#
_cell.length_a   1.000
_cell.length_b   1.000
_cell.length_c   1.000
_cell.angle_alpha   90.00
_cell.angle_beta   90.00
_cell.angle_gamma   90.00
#
_symmetry.space_group_name_H-M   'P 1'
#
loop_
_entity.id
_entity.type
_entity.pdbx_description
1 polymer ?
#
loop_
_entity_poly.entity_id
_entity_poly.type
_entity_poly.pdbx_seq_one_letter_code
_entity_poly.pdbx_strand_id
1 'polypeptide(L)'
;QNVEQLGDLILTEGGAQGLIYLKDVADVTRGYVEVPSNIIGYNGKLALNLGVSFAQGVNVVAVGEAFDRRLAELKYQQPVGIDISEVYNQPK
;
A
#
# COMPACT_ATOMS: atom_id res chain seq x y z
N GLN A 1 -9.07 0.06 4.10
CA GLN A 1 -10.37 0.76 4.09
C GLN A 1 -11.21 0.21 2.97
N ASN A 2 -12.47 -0.10 3.28
CA ASN A 2 -13.38 -0.65 2.30
C ASN A 2 -14.05 0.49 1.52
N VAL A 3 -14.21 0.35 0.20
CA VAL A 3 -14.86 1.35 -0.65
C VAL A 3 -16.31 1.55 -0.22
N GLU A 4 -16.98 0.46 0.17
CA GLU A 4 -18.34 0.50 0.72
C GLU A 4 -18.49 1.39 1.96
N GLN A 5 -17.47 1.43 2.84
CA GLN A 5 -17.53 2.24 4.06
C GLN A 5 -17.53 3.75 3.78
N LEU A 6 -16.92 4.17 2.67
CA LEU A 6 -16.92 5.57 2.25
C LEU A 6 -18.32 6.00 1.76
N GLY A 7 -19.06 5.08 1.12
CA GLY A 7 -20.42 5.34 0.66
C GLY A 7 -21.42 5.62 1.79
N ASP A 8 -21.16 5.10 2.99
CA ASP A 8 -22.00 5.30 4.18
C ASP A 8 -21.68 6.62 4.93
N LEU A 9 -20.80 7.47 4.40
CA LEU A 9 -20.53 8.79 4.96
C LEU A 9 -21.80 9.65 4.89
N ILE A 10 -22.23 10.19 6.04
CA ILE A 10 -23.38 11.10 6.14
C ILE A 10 -22.92 12.51 5.76
N LEU A 11 -23.64 13.14 4.83
CA LEU A 11 -23.34 14.48 4.31
C LEU A 11 -24.16 15.59 4.98
N THR A 12 -25.19 15.24 5.75
CA THR A 12 -26.11 16.21 6.36
C THR A 12 -25.61 16.69 7.73
N GLU A 13 -25.54 18.01 7.92
CA GLU A 13 -25.27 18.63 9.21
C GLU A 13 -26.44 18.43 10.20
N GLY A 14 -26.13 18.39 11.49
CA GLY A 14 -27.10 18.20 12.56
C GLY A 14 -28.17 19.29 12.56
N GLY A 15 -29.39 18.94 12.12
CA GLY A 15 -30.53 19.84 12.01
C GLY A 15 -31.30 19.71 10.69
N ALA A 16 -30.73 19.07 9.67
CA ALA A 16 -31.41 18.81 8.41
C ALA A 16 -32.46 17.69 8.53
N GLN A 17 -33.61 17.87 7.88
CA GLN A 17 -34.66 16.84 7.78
C GLN A 17 -34.26 15.78 6.74
N GLY A 18 -33.58 14.74 7.21
CA GLY A 18 -33.20 13.58 6.42
C GLY A 18 -31.71 13.27 6.53
N LEU A 19 -31.37 11.99 6.38
CA LEU A 19 -30.00 11.52 6.25
C LEU A 19 -29.71 11.36 4.76
N ILE A 20 -28.65 11.99 4.27
CA ILE A 20 -28.14 11.78 2.91
C ILE A 20 -26.77 11.13 3.04
N TYR A 21 -26.61 9.96 2.42
CA TYR A 21 -25.35 9.24 2.34
C TYR A 21 -24.57 9.65 1.10
N LEU A 22 -23.24 9.54 1.12
CA LEU A 22 -22.40 9.80 -0.05
C LEU A 22 -22.82 8.95 -1.26
N LYS A 23 -23.21 7.70 -1.04
CA LYS A 23 -23.71 6.79 -2.09
C LYS A 23 -25.03 7.25 -2.75
N ASP A 24 -25.79 8.13 -2.11
CA ASP A 24 -27.04 8.65 -2.69
C ASP A 24 -26.76 9.74 -3.76
N VAL A 25 -25.54 10.27 -3.80
CA VAL A 25 -25.15 11.41 -4.65
C VAL A 25 -23.88 11.18 -5.47
N ALA A 26 -23.16 10.08 -5.26
CA ALA A 26 -21.92 9.77 -5.97
C ALA A 26 -21.64 8.26 -6.08
N ASP A 27 -20.98 7.86 -7.18
CA ASP A 27 -20.41 6.52 -7.34
C ASP A 27 -19.03 6.44 -6.66
N VAL A 28 -18.91 5.57 -5.66
CA VAL A 28 -17.64 5.35 -4.95
C VAL A 28 -16.95 4.11 -5.53
N THR A 29 -15.82 4.30 -6.21
CA THR A 29 -15.05 3.20 -6.83
C THR A 29 -13.57 3.27 -6.46
N ARG A 30 -12.89 2.12 -6.52
CA ARG A 30 -11.43 2.07 -6.46
C ARG A 30 -10.89 2.13 -7.89
N GLY A 31 -10.12 3.16 -8.18
CA GLY A 31 -9.48 3.35 -9.47
C GLY A 31 -8.07 3.92 -9.32
N TYR A 32 -7.36 3.99 -10.45
CA TYR A 32 -6.12 4.72 -10.55
C TYR A 32 -6.42 6.21 -10.75
N VAL A 33 -5.60 7.08 -10.15
CA VAL A 33 -5.67 8.51 -10.45
C VAL A 33 -5.06 8.75 -11.83
N GLU A 34 -5.74 9.53 -12.68
CA GLU A 34 -5.38 9.70 -14.09
C GLU A 34 -4.04 10.43 -14.29
N VAL A 35 -3.71 11.38 -13.41
CA VAL A 35 -2.40 12.04 -13.35
C VAL A 35 -1.75 11.71 -12.00
N PRO A 36 -0.89 10.67 -11.93
CA PRO A 36 -0.20 10.32 -10.70
C PRO A 36 0.73 11.47 -10.28
N SER A 37 0.48 12.05 -9.11
CA SER A 37 1.31 13.12 -8.54
C SER A 37 2.66 12.62 -8.01
N ASN A 38 2.82 11.29 -7.85
CA ASN A 38 4.04 10.69 -7.34
C ASN A 38 4.32 9.38 -8.09
N ILE A 39 5.01 9.49 -9.24
CA ILE A 39 5.45 8.33 -10.02
C ILE A 39 6.70 7.77 -9.35
N ILE A 40 6.59 6.57 -8.79
CA ILE A 40 7.75 5.84 -8.26
C ILE A 40 8.30 4.98 -9.39
N GLY A 41 9.58 5.20 -9.72
CA GLY A 41 10.28 4.44 -10.73
C GLY A 41 11.53 3.76 -10.16
N TYR A 42 11.90 2.63 -10.76
CA TYR A 42 13.16 1.95 -10.53
C TYR A 42 13.71 1.46 -11.87
N ASN A 43 14.94 1.84 -12.22
CA ASN A 43 15.58 1.52 -13.50
C ASN A 43 14.71 1.82 -14.73
N GLY A 44 14.04 2.97 -14.75
CA GLY A 44 13.19 3.40 -15.87
C GLY A 44 11.85 2.66 -16.00
N LYS A 45 11.51 1.79 -15.04
CA LYS A 45 10.21 1.09 -14.97
C LYS A 45 9.40 1.62 -13.81
N LEU A 46 8.06 1.55 -13.92
CA LEU A 46 7.16 1.83 -12.80
C LEU A 46 7.42 0.83 -11.67
N ALA A 47 7.49 1.31 -10.43
CA ALA A 47 7.86 0.52 -9.28
C ALA A 47 7.03 0.87 -8.04
N LEU A 48 7.05 -0.05 -7.07
CA LEU A 48 6.53 0.16 -5.72
C LEU A 48 7.68 0.10 -4.74
N ASN A 49 7.76 1.07 -3.83
CA ASN A 49 8.74 1.07 -2.75
C ASN A 49 8.16 0.41 -1.51
N LEU A 50 8.91 -0.53 -0.92
CA LEU A 50 8.61 -1.15 0.36
C LEU A 50 9.75 -0.82 1.34
N GLY A 51 9.41 -0.10 2.41
CA GLY A 51 10.33 0.16 3.52
C GLY A 51 10.17 -0.87 4.63
N VAL A 52 11.28 -1.43 5.10
CA VAL A 52 11.32 -2.31 6.27
C VAL A 52 12.27 -1.69 7.29
N SER A 53 11.81 -1.55 8.53
CA SER A 53 12.60 -0.99 9.63
C SER A 53 12.73 -1.99 10.77
N PHE A 54 13.88 -1.96 11.44
CA PHE A 54 14.15 -2.83 12.58
C PHE A 54 13.53 -2.24 13.85
N ALA A 55 12.96 -3.11 14.69
CA ALA A 55 12.57 -2.75 16.05
C ALA A 55 13.82 -2.45 16.91
N GLN A 56 13.67 -1.68 17.97
CA GLN A 56 14.78 -1.37 18.87
C GLN A 56 15.30 -2.63 19.59
N GLY A 57 16.62 -2.69 19.79
CA GLY A 57 17.28 -3.76 20.57
C GLY A 57 17.43 -5.10 19.86
N VAL A 58 17.10 -5.20 18.57
CA VAL A 58 17.29 -6.43 17.79
C VAL A 58 18.67 -6.50 17.16
N ASN A 59 19.18 -7.71 16.96
CA ASN A 59 20.36 -7.93 16.13
C ASN A 59 19.96 -7.78 14.65
N VAL A 60 20.37 -6.67 14.05
CA VAL A 60 20.02 -6.32 12.66
C VAL A 60 20.46 -7.38 11.64
N VAL A 61 21.61 -8.03 11.85
CA VAL A 61 22.14 -9.06 10.94
C VAL A 61 21.24 -10.29 10.97
N ALA A 62 20.90 -10.78 12.17
CA ALA A 62 20.04 -11.94 12.34
C ALA A 62 18.62 -11.70 11.77
N VAL A 63 18.07 -10.49 11.93
CA VAL A 63 16.78 -10.13 11.34
C VAL A 63 16.88 -10.01 9.82
N GLY A 64 17.98 -9.46 9.29
CA GLY A 64 18.25 -9.41 7.84
C GLY A 64 18.27 -10.79 7.20
N GLU A 65 18.99 -11.75 7.81
CA GLU A 65 19.02 -13.15 7.33
C GLU A 65 17.65 -13.82 7.38
N ALA A 66 16.86 -13.55 8.44
CA ALA A 66 15.51 -14.07 8.55
C ALA A 66 14.56 -13.48 7.50
N PHE A 67 14.70 -12.20 7.20
CA PHE A 67 13.95 -11.51 6.14
C PHE A 67 14.28 -12.09 4.76
N ASP A 68 15.56 -12.22 4.41
CA ASP A 68 16.00 -12.78 3.13
C ASP A 68 15.51 -14.22 2.94
N ARG A 69 15.57 -15.03 4.00
CA ARG A 69 15.02 -16.40 4.00
C ARG A 69 13.52 -16.40 3.74
N ARG A 70 12.77 -15.53 4.42
CA ARG A 70 11.31 -15.44 4.24
C ARG A 70 10.95 -14.97 2.83
N LEU A 71 11.70 -14.03 2.28
CA LEU A 71 11.50 -13.57 0.90
C LEU A 71 11.74 -14.68 -0.11
N ALA A 72 12.79 -15.50 0.10
CA ALA A 72 13.06 -16.67 -0.73
C ALA A 72 11.93 -17.71 -0.65
N GLU A 73 11.39 -17.98 0.54
CA GLU A 73 10.24 -18.85 0.72
C GLU A 73 8.99 -18.35 -0.01
N LEU A 74 8.78 -17.04 -0.08
CA LEU A 74 7.62 -16.41 -0.72
C LEU A 74 7.77 -16.24 -2.24
N LYS A 75 8.93 -16.59 -2.80
CA LYS A 75 9.22 -16.41 -4.24
C LYS A 75 8.20 -17.09 -5.16
N TYR A 76 7.58 -18.20 -4.73
CA TYR A 76 6.53 -18.87 -5.51
C TYR A 76 5.23 -18.07 -5.63
N GLN A 77 5.00 -17.11 -4.72
CA GLN A 77 3.83 -16.21 -4.76
C GLN A 77 4.09 -14.96 -5.61
N GLN A 78 5.30 -14.79 -6.13
CA GLN A 78 5.66 -13.64 -6.95
C GLN A 78 4.88 -13.66 -8.27
N PRO A 79 4.07 -12.63 -8.58
CA PRO A 79 3.34 -12.57 -9.83
C PRO A 79 4.28 -12.47 -11.04
N VAL A 80 3.83 -13.02 -12.16
CA VAL A 80 4.56 -12.91 -13.43
C VAL A 80 4.70 -11.43 -13.83
N GLY A 81 5.92 -11.04 -14.19
CA GLY A 81 6.23 -9.67 -14.63
C GLY A 81 6.51 -8.68 -13.49
N ILE A 82 6.48 -9.12 -12.23
CA ILE A 82 6.96 -8.33 -11.10
C ILE A 82 8.35 -8.83 -10.73
N ASP A 83 9.31 -7.92 -10.57
CA ASP A 83 10.65 -8.20 -10.05
C ASP A 83 10.86 -7.46 -8.72
N ILE A 84 11.48 -8.13 -7.76
CA ILE A 84 11.82 -7.53 -6.46
C ILE A 84 13.30 -7.15 -6.50
N SER A 85 13.61 -5.90 -6.22
CA SER A 85 14.98 -5.37 -6.21
C SER A 85 15.27 -4.64 -4.92
N GLU A 86 16.50 -4.78 -4.44
CA GLU A 86 16.99 -4.13 -3.23
C GLU A 86 17.53 -2.73 -3.58
N VAL A 87 17.02 -1.69 -2.93
CA VAL A 87 17.48 -0.30 -3.12
C VAL A 87 18.50 0.09 -2.03
N TYR A 88 18.26 -0.36 -0.81
CA TYR A 88 19.13 -0.12 0.35
C TYR A 88 18.88 -1.21 1.40
N ASN A 89 19.95 -1.76 1.99
CA ASN A 89 19.85 -2.80 3.01
C ASN A 89 20.99 -2.65 4.02
N GLN A 90 20.65 -2.21 5.24
CA GLN A 90 21.61 -1.90 6.31
C GLN A 90 22.36 -3.11 6.90
N PRO A 91 21.75 -4.30 7.13
CA PRO A 91 22.46 -5.46 7.66
C PRO A 91 23.44 -6.11 6.68
N LYS A 92 23.51 -5.66 5.42
CA LYS A 92 24.49 -6.12 4.42
C LYS A 92 25.66 -5.16 4.29
#